data_AF-A0A5U4CT93-F1
#
_entry.id   AF-A0A5U4CT93-F1
#
_cell.length_a   1.000
_cell.length_b   1.000
_cell.length_c   1.000
_cell.angle_alpha   90.00
_cell.angle_beta   90.00
_cell.angle_gamma   90.00
#
_symmetry.space_group_name_H-M   'P 1'
#
loop_
_entity.id
_entity.type
_entity.pdbx_description
1 polymer ?
#
loop_
_entity_poly.entity_id
_entity_poly.type
_entity_poly.pdbx_seq_one_letter_code
_entity_poly.pdbx_strand_id
1 'polypeptide(L)'
;MLIKNALIKINWEASSVILAMLLFIGNIMYTHYYDEIKLKSEKEKIRTMFAYEISNNHHLLNLLNETRNIGFDENMEYVVGEPFAINLKSLGGVRLTIASNQGNKVFKTYFSELSKLDKEDVTLVMDYYHEQGLLMKRIKAVQINMENSNSVDLDIEGLLLESHFLNELNLSNIILKRYNHLLAQHTKEPEMENTYH
;
A
#
# COMPACT_ATOMS: atom_id res chain seq x y z
N MET A 1 -55.16 52.97 -26.37
CA MET A 1 -55.40 51.68 -27.05
C MET A 1 -54.07 50.94 -27.10
N LEU A 2 -54.03 49.67 -26.67
CA LEU A 2 -52.94 48.69 -26.83
C LEU A 2 -51.70 48.79 -25.91
N ILE A 3 -51.87 48.53 -24.60
CA ILE A 3 -50.82 47.89 -23.77
C ILE A 3 -51.42 46.70 -23.00
N LYS A 4 -52.29 45.93 -23.65
CA LYS A 4 -52.78 44.67 -23.08
C LYS A 4 -52.62 43.57 -24.10
N ASN A 5 -51.92 42.52 -23.68
CA ASN A 5 -51.87 41.19 -24.28
C ASN A 5 -50.70 40.89 -25.21
N ALA A 6 -49.47 41.18 -24.75
CA ALA A 6 -48.33 40.33 -25.06
C ALA A 6 -48.04 39.37 -23.87
N LEU A 7 -49.09 38.81 -23.26
CA LEU A 7 -48.94 37.67 -22.36
C LEU A 7 -48.82 36.43 -23.26
N ILE A 8 -47.59 35.99 -23.45
CA ILE A 8 -47.25 34.71 -24.08
C ILE A 8 -48.19 33.66 -23.47
N LYS A 9 -49.01 33.01 -24.31
CA LYS A 9 -49.93 31.95 -23.88
C LYS A 9 -49.07 30.73 -23.54
N ILE A 10 -48.56 30.67 -22.31
CA ILE A 10 -47.72 29.57 -21.84
C ILE A 10 -48.58 28.31 -21.80
N ASN A 11 -48.19 27.30 -22.58
CA ASN A 11 -48.79 25.98 -22.48
C ASN A 11 -48.22 25.30 -21.23
N TRP A 12 -48.99 25.32 -20.15
CA TRP A 12 -48.60 24.81 -18.83
C TRP A 12 -48.26 23.32 -18.85
N GLU A 13 -48.89 22.54 -19.74
CA GLU A 13 -48.58 21.12 -19.92
C GLU A 13 -47.19 20.92 -20.56
N ALA A 14 -46.89 21.67 -21.62
CA ALA A 14 -45.57 21.62 -22.24
C ALA A 14 -44.47 22.14 -21.29
N SER A 15 -44.79 23.17 -20.50
CA SER A 15 -43.85 23.76 -19.54
C SER A 15 -43.56 22.84 -18.36
N SER A 16 -44.55 22.09 -17.87
CA SER A 16 -44.37 21.11 -16.80
C SER A 16 -43.55 19.91 -17.26
N VAL A 17 -43.74 19.45 -18.51
CA VAL A 17 -42.92 18.39 -19.12
C VAL A 17 -41.47 18.85 -19.27
N ILE A 18 -41.22 20.06 -19.77
CA ILE A 18 -39.86 20.60 -19.91
C ILE A 18 -39.19 20.73 -18.53
N LEU A 19 -39.89 21.22 -17.51
CA LEU A 19 -39.35 21.33 -16.16
C LEU A 19 -39.04 19.94 -15.56
N ALA A 20 -39.92 18.96 -15.75
CA ALA A 20 -39.69 17.59 -15.30
C ALA A 20 -38.47 16.97 -15.98
N MET A 21 -38.27 17.20 -17.29
CA MET A 21 -37.08 16.76 -18.01
C MET A 21 -35.80 17.41 -17.48
N LEU A 22 -35.82 18.72 -17.20
CA LEU A 22 -34.67 19.42 -16.62
C LEU A 22 -34.31 18.90 -15.23
N LEU A 23 -35.31 18.66 -14.37
CA LEU A 23 -35.10 18.07 -13.05
C LEU A 23 -34.55 16.64 -13.14
N PHE A 24 -35.05 15.85 -14.09
CA PHE A 24 -34.57 14.50 -14.32
C PHE A 24 -33.11 14.47 -14.79
N ILE A 25 -32.75 15.32 -15.77
CA ILE A 25 -31.36 15.48 -16.23
C ILE A 25 -30.46 15.98 -15.09
N GLY A 26 -30.94 16.96 -14.32
CA GLY A 26 -30.22 17.48 -13.15
C GLY A 26 -29.96 16.38 -12.11
N ASN A 27 -30.94 15.51 -11.86
CA ASN A 27 -30.79 14.39 -10.94
C ASN A 27 -29.78 13.35 -11.44
N ILE A 28 -29.79 13.02 -12.74
CA ILE A 28 -28.78 12.12 -13.35
C ILE A 28 -27.37 12.69 -13.15
N MET A 29 -27.19 13.98 -13.45
CA MET A 29 -25.89 14.65 -13.32
C MET A 29 -25.42 14.69 -11.86
N TYR A 30 -26.31 14.99 -10.92
CA TYR A 30 -26.01 15.00 -9.50
C TYR A 30 -25.64 13.62 -8.96
N THR A 31 -26.42 12.58 -9.29
CA THR A 31 -26.13 11.20 -8.88
C THR A 31 -24.78 10.73 -9.43
N HIS A 32 -24.50 11.00 -10.70
CA HIS A 32 -23.24 10.64 -11.31
C HIS A 32 -22.04 11.30 -10.60
N TYR A 33 -22.12 12.61 -10.34
CA TYR A 33 -21.09 13.35 -9.62
C TYR A 33 -20.88 12.84 -8.19
N TYR A 34 -21.97 12.55 -7.47
CA TYR A 34 -21.90 12.02 -6.12
C TYR A 34 -21.26 10.62 -6.09
N ASP A 35 -21.62 9.76 -7.04
CA ASP A 35 -21.05 8.42 -7.16
C ASP A 35 -19.54 8.47 -7.47
N GLU A 36 -19.08 9.43 -8.29
CA GLU A 36 -17.66 9.64 -8.55
C GLU A 36 -16.89 10.07 -7.29
N ILE A 37 -17.43 11.02 -6.50
CA ILE A 37 -16.80 11.44 -5.24
C ILE A 37 -16.72 10.27 -4.27
N LYS A 38 -17.81 9.51 -4.14
CA LYS A 38 -17.87 8.36 -3.24
C LYS A 38 -16.83 7.31 -3.64
N LEU A 39 -16.74 6.97 -4.93
CA LEU A 39 -15.76 6.03 -5.45
C LEU A 39 -14.32 6.51 -5.19
N LYS A 40 -14.05 7.80 -5.39
CA LYS A 40 -12.73 8.39 -5.09
C LYS A 40 -12.37 8.25 -3.60
N SER A 41 -13.31 8.55 -2.71
CA SER A 41 -13.11 8.39 -1.26
C SER A 41 -12.88 6.94 -0.87
N GLU A 42 -13.59 5.98 -1.48
CA GLU A 42 -13.36 4.56 -1.24
C GLU A 42 -11.95 4.12 -1.70
N LYS A 43 -11.51 4.56 -2.90
CA LYS A 43 -10.15 4.30 -3.38
C LYS A 43 -9.09 4.84 -2.42
N GLU A 44 -9.24 6.08 -1.97
CA GLU A 44 -8.30 6.71 -1.02
C GLU A 44 -8.23 5.95 0.31
N LYS A 45 -9.37 5.52 0.87
CA LYS A 45 -9.38 4.70 2.10
C LYS A 45 -8.59 3.40 1.93
N ILE A 46 -8.81 2.69 0.84
CA ILE A 46 -8.09 1.43 0.55
C ILE A 46 -6.58 1.71 0.39
N ARG A 47 -6.20 2.73 -0.39
CA ARG A 47 -4.81 3.15 -0.56
C ARG A 47 -4.14 3.53 0.75
N THR A 48 -4.84 4.26 1.63
CA THR A 48 -4.35 4.64 2.96
C THR A 48 -4.08 3.39 3.81
N MET A 49 -4.99 2.42 3.84
CA MET A 49 -4.78 1.18 4.59
C MET A 49 -3.54 0.44 4.10
N PHE A 50 -3.37 0.31 2.78
CA PHE A 50 -2.16 -0.28 2.21
C PHE A 50 -0.90 0.51 2.53
N ALA A 51 -0.94 1.84 2.41
CA ALA A 51 0.19 2.71 2.71
C ALA A 51 0.68 2.53 4.15
N TYR A 52 -0.24 2.41 5.12
CA TYR A 52 0.12 2.18 6.52
C TYR A 52 0.82 0.83 6.75
N GLU A 53 0.26 -0.28 6.26
CA GLU A 53 0.88 -1.60 6.46
C GLU A 53 2.23 -1.69 5.73
N ILE A 54 2.29 -1.18 4.50
CA ILE A 54 3.52 -1.15 3.70
C ILE A 54 4.58 -0.26 4.36
N SER A 55 4.20 0.88 4.95
CA SER A 55 5.14 1.75 5.67
C SER A 55 5.74 1.04 6.88
N ASN A 56 4.93 0.31 7.65
CA ASN A 56 5.41 -0.44 8.80
C ASN A 56 6.41 -1.53 8.39
N ASN A 57 6.09 -2.30 7.34
CA ASN A 57 7.00 -3.31 6.80
C ASN A 57 8.28 -2.67 6.23
N HIS A 58 8.14 -1.55 5.52
CA HIS A 58 9.25 -0.80 4.95
C HIS A 58 10.23 -0.31 6.02
N HIS A 59 9.74 0.08 7.21
CA HIS A 59 10.62 0.41 8.33
C HIS A 59 11.47 -0.79 8.78
N LEU A 60 10.91 -2.01 8.81
CA LEU A 60 11.66 -3.22 9.13
C LEU A 60 12.71 -3.55 8.06
N LEU A 61 12.32 -3.42 6.78
CA LEU A 61 13.23 -3.63 5.66
C LEU A 61 14.38 -2.61 5.70
N ASN A 62 14.09 -1.32 5.88
CA ASN A 62 15.12 -0.29 6.00
C ASN A 62 16.05 -0.53 7.20
N LEU A 63 15.51 -0.93 8.36
CA LEU A 63 16.34 -1.26 9.51
C LEU A 63 17.36 -2.36 9.16
N LEU A 64 16.92 -3.44 8.51
CA LEU A 64 17.80 -4.52 8.06
C LEU A 64 18.82 -4.04 7.03
N ASN A 65 18.36 -3.20 6.10
CA ASN A 65 19.15 -2.62 5.02
C ASN A 65 20.28 -1.72 5.54
N GLU A 66 19.98 -0.82 6.47
CA GLU A 66 20.92 0.13 7.07
C GLU A 66 21.90 -0.57 8.01
N THR A 67 21.46 -1.65 8.65
CA THR A 67 22.30 -2.41 9.60
C THR A 67 23.03 -3.57 8.95
N ARG A 68 23.00 -3.76 7.62
CA ARG A 68 23.58 -4.91 6.91
C ARG A 68 25.06 -5.20 7.23
N ASN A 69 25.84 -4.16 7.52
CA ASN A 69 27.27 -4.27 7.83
C ASN A 69 27.53 -4.79 9.26
N ILE A 70 26.53 -4.76 10.16
CA ILE A 70 26.70 -5.21 11.54
C ILE A 70 26.82 -6.74 11.56
N GLY A 71 27.94 -7.24 12.09
CA GLY A 71 28.21 -8.68 12.21
C GLY A 71 28.68 -9.35 10.92
N PHE A 72 28.98 -8.57 9.88
CA PHE A 72 29.57 -9.03 8.63
C PHE A 72 31.10 -9.18 8.76
N ASP A 73 31.64 -10.25 8.20
CA ASP A 73 33.08 -10.49 8.09
C ASP A 73 33.37 -11.08 6.70
N GLU A 74 33.96 -10.28 5.83
CA GLU A 74 34.31 -10.66 4.46
C GLU A 74 35.12 -11.96 4.38
N ASN A 75 35.95 -12.27 5.40
CA ASN A 75 36.79 -13.47 5.40
C ASN A 75 36.00 -14.75 5.66
N MET A 76 34.76 -14.63 6.16
CA MET A 76 33.86 -15.74 6.43
C MET A 76 32.89 -15.98 5.27
N GLU A 77 32.90 -15.16 4.21
CA GLU A 77 31.96 -15.20 3.09
C GLU A 77 32.46 -16.02 1.90
N TYR A 78 31.61 -16.92 1.39
CA TYR A 78 31.85 -17.64 0.14
C TYR A 78 31.34 -16.86 -1.07
N VAL A 79 30.34 -15.99 -0.86
CA VAL A 79 29.84 -15.07 -1.89
C VAL A 79 30.49 -13.71 -1.69
N VAL A 80 31.35 -13.32 -2.63
CA VAL A 80 32.03 -12.01 -2.62
C VAL A 80 31.06 -10.92 -3.06
N GLY A 81 30.92 -9.87 -2.26
CA GLY A 81 30.05 -8.74 -2.59
C GLY A 81 29.70 -7.88 -1.37
N GLU A 82 28.73 -7.00 -1.55
CA GLU A 82 28.15 -6.25 -0.44
C GLU A 82 27.42 -7.20 0.54
N PRO A 83 27.42 -6.89 1.84
CA PRO A 83 26.70 -7.69 2.82
C PRO A 83 25.21 -7.74 2.52
N PHE A 84 24.63 -8.93 2.61
CA PHE A 84 23.18 -9.12 2.53
C PHE A 84 22.48 -8.49 3.73
N ALA A 85 21.32 -7.88 3.50
CA ALA A 85 20.49 -7.32 4.57
C ALA A 85 20.02 -8.40 5.57
N ILE A 86 19.82 -9.63 5.07
CA ILE A 86 19.54 -10.83 5.87
C ILE A 86 20.73 -11.81 5.76
N ASN A 87 21.91 -11.40 6.24
CA ASN A 87 23.05 -12.31 6.37
C ASN A 87 22.76 -13.42 7.38
N LEU A 88 22.90 -14.68 6.97
CA LEU A 88 22.54 -15.87 7.75
C LEU A 88 23.65 -16.37 8.69
N LYS A 89 24.76 -15.65 8.87
CA LYS A 89 25.86 -16.04 9.76
C LYS A 89 25.65 -15.49 11.18
N SER A 90 26.53 -14.62 11.67
CA SER A 90 26.62 -14.25 13.09
C SER A 90 25.32 -13.71 13.68
N LEU A 91 24.48 -13.05 12.87
CA LEU A 91 23.19 -12.46 13.26
C LEU A 91 22.00 -13.04 12.50
N GLY A 92 22.15 -14.19 11.82
CA GLY A 92 21.12 -14.75 10.95
C GLY A 92 19.78 -14.96 11.62
N GLY A 93 19.74 -15.59 12.79
CA GLY A 93 18.49 -15.81 13.53
C GLY A 93 17.78 -14.50 13.92
N VAL A 94 18.54 -13.48 14.32
CA VAL A 94 17.98 -12.17 14.69
C VAL A 94 17.43 -11.46 13.46
N ARG A 95 18.18 -11.43 12.36
CA ARG A 95 17.76 -10.79 11.10
C ARG A 95 16.52 -11.47 10.51
N LEU A 96 16.48 -12.80 10.51
CA LEU A 96 15.30 -13.57 10.10
C LEU A 96 14.08 -13.24 10.97
N THR A 97 14.27 -13.11 12.29
CA THR A 97 13.18 -12.75 13.21
C THR A 97 12.62 -11.37 12.88
N ILE A 98 13.47 -10.37 12.70
CA ILE A 98 13.06 -9.01 12.32
C ILE A 98 12.31 -9.03 10.98
N ALA A 99 12.88 -9.68 9.96
CA ALA A 99 12.28 -9.78 8.64
C ALA A 99 10.93 -10.52 8.66
N SER A 100 10.75 -11.50 9.56
CA SER A 100 9.50 -12.26 9.71
C SER A 100 8.36 -11.49 10.39
N ASN A 101 8.64 -10.34 11.01
CA ASN A 101 7.64 -9.52 11.71
C ASN A 101 6.78 -8.67 10.77
N GLN A 102 6.96 -8.81 9.46
CA GLN A 102 6.17 -8.11 8.45
C GLN A 102 4.71 -8.57 8.44
N GLY A 103 3.79 -7.61 8.27
CA GLY A 103 2.35 -7.83 8.25
C GLY A 103 1.76 -7.92 6.85
N ASN A 104 0.69 -8.71 6.69
CA ASN A 104 -0.13 -8.80 5.48
C ASN A 104 -1.64 -8.85 5.76
N LYS A 105 -2.05 -8.30 6.89
CA LYS A 105 -3.44 -8.34 7.36
C LYS A 105 -4.30 -7.44 6.48
N VAL A 106 -3.84 -6.22 6.18
CA VAL A 106 -4.55 -5.29 5.30
C VAL A 106 -4.76 -5.92 3.94
N PHE A 107 -3.73 -6.55 3.36
CA PHE A 107 -3.88 -7.27 2.10
C PHE A 107 -4.97 -8.32 2.13
N LYS A 108 -4.98 -9.18 3.14
CA LYS A 108 -6.02 -10.21 3.29
C LYS A 108 -7.41 -9.62 3.47
N THR A 109 -7.53 -8.54 4.24
CA THR A 109 -8.82 -7.88 4.50
C THR A 109 -9.38 -7.19 3.27
N TYR A 110 -8.54 -6.51 2.48
CA TYR A 110 -8.96 -5.70 1.35
C TYR A 110 -8.77 -6.37 -0.02
N PHE A 111 -8.38 -7.65 -0.06
CA PHE A 111 -8.11 -8.37 -1.32
C PHE A 111 -9.29 -8.32 -2.30
N SER A 112 -10.53 -8.54 -1.81
CA SER A 112 -11.75 -8.48 -2.63
C SER A 112 -12.07 -7.07 -3.14
N GLU A 113 -11.53 -6.05 -2.47
CA GLU A 113 -11.73 -4.64 -2.80
C GLU A 113 -10.63 -4.07 -3.72
N LEU A 114 -9.59 -4.84 -4.04
CA LEU A 114 -8.56 -4.42 -4.99
C LEU A 114 -9.15 -4.03 -6.35
N SER A 115 -10.22 -4.70 -6.79
CA SER A 115 -10.92 -4.38 -8.04
C SER A 115 -11.49 -2.95 -8.10
N LYS A 116 -11.63 -2.28 -6.96
CA LYS A 116 -12.06 -0.88 -6.87
C LYS A 116 -10.93 0.11 -7.16
N LEU A 117 -9.66 -0.31 -7.06
CA LEU A 117 -8.51 0.54 -7.32
C LEU A 117 -8.23 0.70 -8.81
N ASP A 118 -7.40 1.67 -9.15
CA ASP A 118 -6.89 1.81 -10.52
C ASP A 118 -5.95 0.63 -10.85
N LYS A 119 -5.91 0.22 -12.12
CA LYS A 119 -5.18 -0.98 -12.55
C LYS A 119 -3.71 -0.96 -12.12
N GLU A 120 -3.07 0.20 -12.21
CA GLU A 120 -1.68 0.39 -11.81
C GLU A 120 -1.47 0.20 -10.31
N ASP A 121 -2.43 0.63 -9.48
CA ASP A 121 -2.37 0.42 -8.02
C ASP A 121 -2.56 -1.06 -7.69
N VAL A 122 -3.48 -1.74 -8.38
CA VAL A 122 -3.69 -3.19 -8.21
C VAL A 122 -2.41 -3.95 -8.51
N THR A 123 -1.77 -3.67 -9.65
CA THR A 123 -0.51 -4.30 -10.03
C THR A 123 0.57 -4.06 -8.99
N LEU A 124 0.80 -2.81 -8.58
CA LEU A 124 1.83 -2.50 -7.58
C LEU A 124 1.61 -3.21 -6.24
N VAL A 125 0.36 -3.19 -5.73
CA VAL A 125 0.03 -3.85 -4.47
C VAL A 125 0.20 -5.37 -4.60
N MET A 126 -0.28 -5.96 -5.68
CA MET A 126 -0.15 -7.40 -5.92
C MET A 126 1.30 -7.84 -6.05
N ASP A 127 2.13 -7.10 -6.79
CA ASP A 127 3.55 -7.40 -6.98
C ASP A 127 4.30 -7.30 -5.63
N TYR A 128 4.00 -6.27 -4.83
CA TYR A 128 4.59 -6.13 -3.49
C TYR A 128 4.25 -7.31 -2.58
N TYR A 129 2.97 -7.68 -2.45
CA TYR A 129 2.58 -8.80 -1.57
C TYR A 129 2.98 -10.17 -2.15
N HIS A 130 3.21 -10.26 -3.46
CA HIS A 130 3.80 -11.44 -4.08
C HIS A 130 5.26 -11.62 -3.63
N GLU A 131 6.10 -10.60 -3.78
CA GLU A 131 7.50 -10.63 -3.35
C GLU A 131 7.63 -10.84 -1.84
N GLN A 132 6.80 -10.13 -1.05
CA GLN A 132 6.71 -10.38 0.39
C GLN A 132 6.38 -11.84 0.70
N GLY A 133 5.40 -12.41 -0.01
CA GLY A 133 5.00 -13.81 0.17
C GLY A 133 6.14 -14.78 -0.12
N LEU A 134 6.92 -14.54 -1.17
CA LEU A 134 8.11 -15.32 -1.52
C LEU A 134 9.20 -15.19 -0.44
N LEU A 135 9.49 -13.96 0.00
CA LEU A 135 10.45 -13.70 1.07
C LEU A 135 10.03 -14.42 2.36
N MET A 136 8.78 -14.27 2.80
CA MET A 136 8.27 -14.90 4.03
C MET A 136 8.29 -16.43 3.96
N LYS A 137 7.98 -16.99 2.79
CA LYS A 137 8.06 -18.45 2.57
C LYS A 137 9.51 -18.93 2.71
N ARG A 138 10.46 -18.19 2.15
CA ARG A 138 11.89 -18.53 2.21
C ARG A 138 12.45 -18.38 3.62
N ILE A 139 12.14 -17.28 4.31
CA ILE A 139 12.52 -17.06 5.72
C ILE A 139 12.11 -18.25 6.58
N LYS A 140 10.86 -18.71 6.45
CA LYS A 140 10.38 -19.89 7.21
C LYS A 140 11.15 -21.16 6.88
N ALA A 141 11.45 -21.39 5.61
CA ALA A 141 12.23 -22.56 5.19
C ALA A 141 13.66 -22.51 5.76
N VAL A 142 14.29 -21.34 5.72
CA VAL A 142 15.64 -21.13 6.26
C VAL A 142 15.63 -21.28 7.79
N GLN A 143 14.68 -20.68 8.50
CA GLN A 143 14.55 -20.82 9.96
C GLN A 143 14.46 -22.27 10.43
N ILE A 144 13.85 -23.16 9.63
CA ILE A 144 13.75 -24.59 9.94
C ILE A 144 15.06 -25.33 9.67
N ASN A 145 15.78 -24.96 8.62
CA ASN A 145 16.91 -25.75 8.12
C ASN A 145 18.29 -25.22 8.54
N MET A 146 18.37 -23.97 9.01
CA MET A 146 19.62 -23.25 9.25
C MET A 146 20.58 -23.96 10.22
N GLU A 147 20.08 -24.67 11.23
CA GLU A 147 20.91 -25.42 12.19
C GLU A 147 21.66 -26.60 11.54
N ASN A 148 21.13 -27.12 10.43
CA ASN A 148 21.68 -28.28 9.72
C ASN A 148 22.44 -27.91 8.43
N SER A 149 22.41 -26.63 8.04
CA SER A 149 23.04 -26.13 6.81
C SER A 149 24.53 -25.86 7.03
N ASN A 150 25.35 -26.17 6.01
CA ASN A 150 26.74 -25.73 6.02
C ASN A 150 26.84 -24.24 5.62
N SER A 151 28.03 -23.65 5.76
CA SER A 151 28.26 -22.23 5.47
C SER A 151 28.00 -21.83 4.01
N VAL A 152 28.24 -22.74 3.05
CA VAL A 152 27.98 -22.48 1.62
C VAL A 152 26.48 -22.46 1.35
N ASP A 153 25.73 -23.40 1.93
CA ASP A 153 24.27 -23.45 1.82
C ASP A 153 23.66 -22.16 2.38
N LEU A 154 24.15 -21.69 3.53
CA LEU A 154 23.70 -20.43 4.13
C LEU A 154 23.98 -19.21 3.24
N ASP A 155 25.09 -19.18 2.50
CA ASP A 155 25.38 -18.06 1.60
C ASP A 155 24.47 -18.07 0.36
N ILE A 156 24.16 -19.26 -0.17
CA ILE A 156 23.20 -19.42 -1.27
C ILE A 156 21.79 -19.00 -0.81
N GLU A 157 21.38 -19.44 0.37
CA GLU A 157 20.11 -19.03 0.98
C GLU A 157 20.07 -17.51 1.21
N GLY A 158 21.16 -16.92 1.70
CA GLY A 158 21.31 -15.48 1.89
C GLY A 158 21.15 -14.70 0.60
N LEU A 159 21.77 -15.16 -0.50
CA LEU A 159 21.63 -14.53 -1.82
C LEU A 159 20.18 -14.55 -2.33
N LEU A 160 19.48 -15.66 -2.15
CA LEU A 160 18.08 -15.80 -2.57
C LEU A 160 17.14 -14.94 -1.72
N LEU A 161 17.39 -14.84 -0.42
CA LEU A 161 16.70 -13.91 0.46
C LEU A 161 16.94 -12.46 0.04
N GLU A 162 18.19 -12.10 -0.27
CA GLU A 162 18.56 -10.75 -0.69
C GLU A 162 17.81 -10.31 -1.96
N SER A 163 17.66 -11.20 -2.94
CA SER A 163 16.92 -10.88 -4.16
C SER A 163 15.47 -10.49 -3.88
N HIS A 164 14.75 -11.28 -3.08
CA HIS A 164 13.35 -10.98 -2.74
C HIS A 164 13.26 -9.76 -1.81
N PHE A 165 14.22 -9.61 -0.89
CA PHE A 165 14.31 -8.47 0.00
C PHE A 165 14.45 -7.15 -0.76
N LEU A 166 15.38 -7.07 -1.73
CA LEU A 166 15.59 -5.86 -2.53
C LEU A 166 14.39 -5.54 -3.42
N ASN A 167 13.74 -6.57 -3.97
CA ASN A 167 12.51 -6.39 -4.75
C ASN A 167 11.38 -5.81 -3.88
N GLU A 168 11.14 -6.39 -2.71
CA GLU A 168 10.13 -5.91 -1.75
C GLU A 168 10.44 -4.48 -1.26
N LEU A 169 11.70 -4.19 -0.96
CA LEU A 169 12.15 -2.87 -0.54
C LEU A 169 11.96 -1.82 -1.65
N ASN A 170 12.26 -2.16 -2.90
CA ASN A 170 12.06 -1.26 -4.03
C ASN A 170 10.56 -1.01 -4.29
N LEU A 171 9.73 -2.06 -4.26
CA LEU A 171 8.28 -1.94 -4.45
C LEU A 171 7.64 -1.10 -3.33
N SER A 172 8.03 -1.32 -2.07
CA SER A 172 7.55 -0.49 -0.97
C SER A 172 7.94 0.99 -1.14
N ASN A 173 9.17 1.30 -1.56
CA ASN A 173 9.58 2.67 -1.89
C ASN A 173 8.70 3.31 -2.97
N ILE A 174 8.41 2.58 -4.05
CA ILE A 174 7.56 3.06 -5.16
C ILE A 174 6.14 3.35 -4.65
N ILE A 175 5.56 2.42 -3.89
CA ILE A 175 4.21 2.55 -3.36
C ILE A 175 4.11 3.71 -2.37
N LEU A 176 5.05 3.82 -1.43
CA LEU A 176 5.05 4.89 -0.42
C LEU A 176 5.24 6.27 -1.06
N LYS A 177 6.09 6.39 -2.09
CA LYS A 177 6.21 7.63 -2.86
C LYS A 177 4.89 8.01 -3.55
N ARG A 178 4.19 7.02 -4.11
CA ARG A 178 2.88 7.22 -4.77
C ARG A 178 1.79 7.63 -3.79
N TYR A 179 1.77 7.03 -2.60
CA TYR A 179 0.77 7.26 -1.56
C TYR A 179 1.18 8.32 -0.51
N ASN A 180 2.30 9.01 -0.71
CA ASN A 180 2.83 10.00 0.24
C ASN A 180 1.81 11.09 0.62
N HIS A 181 0.99 11.52 -0.35
CA HIS A 181 -0.07 12.50 -0.13
C HIS A 181 -1.15 12.04 0.86
N LEU A 182 -1.34 10.72 1.02
CA LEU A 182 -2.31 10.13 1.95
C LEU A 182 -1.73 10.03 3.36
N LEU A 183 -0.44 9.69 3.47
CA LEU A 183 0.25 9.57 4.76
C LEU A 183 0.37 10.94 5.47
N ALA A 184 0.61 12.01 4.72
CA ALA A 184 0.71 13.37 5.24
C ALA A 184 -0.64 13.96 5.72
N GLN A 185 -1.76 13.47 5.22
CA GLN A 185 -3.10 13.98 5.58
C GLN A 185 -3.63 13.38 6.89
N HIS A 186 -3.09 12.25 7.33
CA HIS A 186 -3.49 11.58 8.57
C HIS A 186 -2.54 11.87 9.76
N THR A 187 -1.50 12.70 9.57
CA THR A 187 -0.61 13.18 10.64
C THR A 187 -1.22 14.36 11.41
N LYS A 188 -2.40 14.17 12.00
CA LYS A 188 -2.84 14.97 13.15
C LYS A 188 -3.27 14.01 14.23
N GLU A 189 -2.36 13.71 15.14
CA GLU A 189 -2.76 13.24 16.47
C GLU A 189 -3.74 14.27 17.05
N PRO A 190 -4.85 13.84 17.69
CA PRO A 190 -5.64 14.77 18.48
C PRO A 190 -4.74 15.32 19.59
N GLU A 191 -4.63 16.64 19.66
CA GLU A 191 -4.07 17.31 20.83
C GLU A 191 -4.81 16.78 22.05
N MET A 192 -4.13 16.01 22.91
CA MET A 192 -4.67 15.73 24.23
C MET A 192 -4.75 17.06 24.96
N GLU A 193 -5.97 17.60 25.07
CA GLU A 193 -6.28 18.64 26.06
C GLU A 193 -5.95 18.06 27.43
N ASN A 194 -4.75 18.39 27.93
CA ASN A 194 -4.38 18.25 29.33
C ASN A 194 -5.30 19.18 30.14
N THR A 195 -6.49 18.72 30.45
CA THR A 195 -7.34 19.28 31.49
C THR A 195 -6.93 18.65 32.82
N TYR A 196 -5.91 19.23 33.45
CA TYR A 196 -5.74 19.11 34.88
C TYR A 196 -6.67 20.13 35.55
N HIS A 197 -7.69 19.63 36.26
CA HIS A 197 -8.42 20.35 37.30
C HIS A 197 -8.21 19.62 38.63
#